data_AF-A0A3D5SSS2-F1
#
_entry.id   AF-A0A3D5SSS2-F1
#
_cell.length_a   1.000
_cell.length_b   1.000
_cell.length_c   1.000
_cell.angle_alpha   90.00
_cell.angle_beta   90.00
_cell.angle_gamma   90.00
#
_symmetry.space_group_name_H-M   'P 1'
#
loop_
_entity.id
_entity.type
_entity.pdbx_description
1 polymer ?
#
loop_
_entity_poly.entity_id
_entity_poly.type
_entity_poly.pdbx_seq_one_letter_code
_entity_poly.pdbx_strand_id
1 'polypeptide(L)'
;MMNYVQETSSKIVYPFPGSRRFAFTPLNETFGGLENNQYLPWPIGTGIVSLAWDLTFKVGNKELAANARRVLALIQQTLTTLHKIGVDLSYLPQLQAFLADDGSFLLEWIFSDYRIGFSIEPNEAESSWYLITNRKLGEVNAAGLLCVSELQTLVLWLLNFVLSHS
;
A
#
# COMPACT_ATOMS: atom_id res chain seq x y z
N MET A 1 37.89 28.84 2.30
CA MET A 1 36.96 28.24 1.33
C MET A 1 37.31 26.78 1.20
N MET A 2 36.46 25.88 1.69
CA MET A 2 36.65 24.43 1.56
C MET A 2 35.89 23.95 0.33
N ASN A 3 36.63 23.43 -0.65
CA ASN A 3 36.07 22.77 -1.82
C ASN A 3 35.89 21.28 -1.46
N TYR A 4 34.66 20.80 -1.49
CA TYR A 4 34.40 19.37 -1.39
C TYR A 4 34.56 18.76 -2.79
N VAL A 5 35.50 17.82 -2.92
CA VAL A 5 35.70 17.01 -4.12
C VAL A 5 35.25 15.60 -3.79
N GLN A 6 34.25 15.10 -4.51
CA GLN A 6 33.87 13.69 -4.45
C GLN A 6 34.38 13.03 -5.74
N GLU A 7 35.37 12.16 -5.62
CA GLU A 7 35.84 11.34 -6.73
C GLU A 7 34.86 10.18 -6.94
N THR A 8 34.33 10.05 -8.15
CA THR A 8 33.67 8.82 -8.62
C THR A 8 34.61 8.10 -9.57
N SER A 9 34.52 6.78 -9.63
CA SER A 9 35.43 5.87 -10.36
C SER A 9 35.45 6.03 -11.88
N SER A 10 34.88 7.10 -12.42
CA SER A 10 34.70 7.31 -13.86
C SER A 10 35.48 8.52 -14.42
N LYS A 11 36.22 9.30 -13.61
CA LYS A 11 36.97 10.50 -14.05
C LYS A 11 36.17 11.47 -14.95
N ILE A 12 34.86 11.58 -14.74
CA ILE A 12 34.02 12.56 -15.44
C ILE A 12 33.85 13.77 -14.52
N VAL A 13 34.36 14.93 -14.96
CA VAL A 13 34.21 16.22 -14.28
C VAL A 13 33.03 16.95 -14.89
N TYR A 14 31.95 17.16 -14.13
CA TYR A 14 30.86 18.04 -14.54
C TYR A 14 31.13 19.47 -14.04
N PRO A 15 31.16 20.48 -14.93
CA PRO A 15 31.11 21.87 -14.48
C PRO A 15 29.69 22.18 -13.98
N PHE A 16 29.56 22.64 -12.73
CA PHE A 16 28.33 23.27 -12.27
C PHE A 16 28.14 24.61 -13.01
N PRO A 17 27.11 24.77 -13.86
CA PRO A 17 26.78 26.09 -14.37
C PRO A 17 26.24 26.93 -13.21
N GLY A 18 26.78 28.15 -13.08
CA GLY A 18 26.58 29.07 -11.96
C GLY A 18 25.14 29.17 -11.48
N SER A 19 25.00 29.20 -10.15
CA SER A 19 23.74 29.36 -9.42
C SER A 19 22.82 30.40 -10.07
N ARG A 20 21.73 29.97 -10.70
CA ARG A 20 20.58 30.84 -10.94
C ARG A 20 20.01 31.19 -9.57
N ARG A 21 20.30 32.39 -9.08
CA ARG A 21 19.63 32.97 -7.91
C ARG A 21 18.23 33.35 -8.33
N PHE A 22 17.22 32.63 -7.86
CA PHE A 22 15.84 33.09 -7.95
C PHE A 22 15.66 34.20 -6.90
N ALA A 23 15.33 35.41 -7.35
CA ALA A 23 14.96 36.49 -6.45
C ALA A 23 13.60 36.15 -5.82
N PHE A 24 13.61 35.84 -4.52
CA PHE A 24 12.39 35.68 -3.74
C PHE A 24 11.97 37.04 -3.18
N THR A 25 10.87 37.58 -3.68
CA THR A 25 10.19 38.73 -3.07
C THR A 25 9.08 38.18 -2.19
N PRO A 26 9.13 38.34 -0.85
CA PRO A 26 8.02 37.88 -0.01
C PRO A 26 6.81 38.78 -0.27
N LEU A 27 5.81 38.26 -0.96
CA LEU A 27 4.47 38.82 -0.96
C LEU A 27 3.81 38.42 0.34
N ASN A 28 3.84 39.36 1.28
CA ASN A 28 3.08 39.33 2.51
C ASN A 28 1.65 39.78 2.20
N GLU A 29 0.74 38.83 1.93
CA GLU A 29 -0.72 38.95 2.05
C GLU A 29 -1.35 37.62 1.60
N THR A 30 -1.90 36.82 2.51
CA THR A 30 -3.36 36.74 2.60
C THR A 30 -3.81 36.44 4.04
N PHE A 31 -4.69 37.33 4.48
CA PHE A 31 -5.48 37.30 5.71
C PHE A 31 -6.51 36.15 5.71
N GLY A 32 -6.74 35.56 6.89
CA GLY A 32 -8.07 35.14 7.34
C GLY A 32 -8.59 33.78 6.89
N GLY A 33 -8.63 32.82 7.82
CA GLY A 33 -9.39 31.58 7.70
C GLY A 33 -9.11 30.63 8.88
N LEU A 34 -9.83 30.82 9.99
CA LEU A 34 -9.95 29.80 11.02
C LEU A 34 -10.80 28.66 10.47
N GLU A 35 -10.23 27.49 10.17
CA GLU A 35 -11.07 26.29 9.97
C GLU A 35 -10.42 25.05 10.60
N ASN A 36 -11.09 24.58 11.66
CA ASN A 36 -11.26 23.18 11.99
C ASN A 36 -11.00 22.25 10.78
N ASN A 37 -9.80 21.66 10.68
CA ASN A 37 -9.67 20.38 9.98
C ASN A 37 -10.09 19.28 10.96
N GLN A 38 -11.38 19.30 11.30
CA GLN A 38 -12.09 18.08 11.62
C GLN A 38 -11.84 17.14 10.45
N TYR A 39 -11.04 16.11 10.69
CA TYR A 39 -10.81 15.03 9.74
C TYR A 39 -12.16 14.44 9.36
N LEU A 40 -12.70 14.86 8.22
CA LEU A 40 -13.78 14.13 7.59
C LEU A 40 -13.18 12.78 7.17
N PRO A 41 -13.70 11.64 7.66
CA PRO A 41 -13.27 10.35 7.15
C PRO A 41 -13.51 10.34 5.64
N TRP A 42 -12.53 9.80 4.91
CA TRP A 42 -12.63 9.60 3.47
C TRP A 42 -13.98 8.95 3.13
N PRO A 43 -14.73 9.45 2.12
CA PRO A 43 -16.06 8.95 1.84
C PRO A 43 -15.99 7.46 1.49
N ILE A 44 -16.87 6.70 2.14
CA ILE A 44 -17.12 5.28 1.88
C ILE A 44 -17.72 5.20 0.47
N GLY A 45 -16.92 4.75 -0.49
CA GLY A 45 -17.36 4.46 -1.85
C GLY A 45 -16.30 4.87 -2.88
N THR A 46 -15.73 3.90 -3.59
CA THR A 46 -14.66 4.00 -4.63
C THR A 46 -13.19 3.92 -4.17
N GLY A 47 -12.91 3.28 -3.03
CA GLY A 47 -11.53 2.97 -2.62
C GLY A 47 -11.07 1.60 -3.10
N ILE A 48 -9.74 1.40 -3.27
CA ILE A 48 -9.12 0.09 -3.54
C ILE A 48 -9.64 -0.98 -2.57
N VAL A 49 -9.96 -0.62 -1.32
CA VAL A 49 -10.40 -1.55 -0.27
C VAL A 49 -11.90 -1.52 0.04
N SER A 50 -12.71 -0.70 -0.64
CA SER A 50 -14.08 -0.42 -0.17
C SER A 50 -15.02 -1.64 -0.20
N LEU A 51 -14.98 -2.44 -1.27
CA LEU A 51 -15.79 -3.66 -1.36
C LEU A 51 -15.43 -4.66 -0.25
N ALA A 52 -14.15 -4.76 0.08
CA ALA A 52 -13.68 -5.65 1.13
C ALA A 52 -14.20 -5.22 2.50
N TRP A 53 -14.22 -3.91 2.79
CA TRP A 53 -14.81 -3.38 4.02
C TRP A 53 -16.30 -3.71 4.14
N ASP A 54 -17.07 -3.51 3.07
CA ASP A 54 -18.52 -3.77 3.05
C ASP A 54 -18.83 -5.23 3.39
N LEU A 55 -18.01 -6.17 2.91
CA LEU A 55 -18.21 -7.59 3.19
C LEU A 55 -17.96 -7.93 4.67
N THR A 56 -17.03 -7.26 5.35
CA THR A 56 -16.77 -7.51 6.79
C THR A 56 -17.97 -7.21 7.69
N PHE A 57 -18.93 -6.40 7.24
CA PHE A 57 -20.16 -6.12 7.99
C PHE A 57 -21.23 -7.20 7.82
N LYS A 58 -21.08 -8.06 6.80
CA LYS A 58 -22.00 -9.17 6.49
C LYS A 58 -21.56 -10.49 7.13
N VAL A 59 -20.33 -10.56 7.65
CA VAL A 59 -19.78 -11.74 8.32
C VAL A 59 -20.45 -11.93 9.68
N GLY A 60 -21.05 -13.11 9.91
CA GLY A 60 -21.71 -13.43 11.18
C GLY A 60 -20.73 -13.76 12.33
N ASN A 61 -19.55 -14.29 12.00
CA ASN A 61 -18.50 -14.61 12.96
C ASN A 61 -17.76 -13.31 13.39
N LYS A 62 -17.81 -12.99 14.68
CA LYS A 62 -17.29 -11.71 15.20
C LYS A 62 -15.76 -11.67 15.18
N GLU A 63 -15.12 -12.77 15.53
CA GLU A 63 -13.68 -12.92 15.57
C GLU A 63 -13.11 -12.79 14.15
N LEU A 64 -13.69 -13.50 13.20
CA LEU A 64 -13.33 -13.42 11.78
C LEU A 64 -13.48 -12.00 11.23
N ALA A 65 -14.61 -11.35 11.50
CA ALA A 65 -14.85 -9.98 11.08
C ALA A 65 -13.83 -9.01 11.70
N ALA A 66 -13.49 -9.18 12.98
CA ALA A 66 -12.50 -8.36 13.65
C ALA A 66 -11.10 -8.54 13.02
N ASN A 67 -10.69 -9.79 12.77
CA ASN A 67 -9.42 -10.11 12.14
C ASN A 67 -9.34 -9.52 10.72
N ALA A 68 -10.40 -9.67 9.93
CA ALA A 68 -10.49 -9.13 8.58
C ALA A 68 -10.36 -7.61 8.55
N ARG A 69 -11.08 -6.91 9.43
CA ARG A 69 -11.00 -5.45 9.55
C ARG A 69 -9.61 -4.97 9.97
N ARG A 70 -8.92 -5.72 10.83
CA ARG A 70 -7.55 -5.36 11.23
C ARG A 70 -6.58 -5.45 10.05
N VAL A 71 -6.68 -6.51 9.25
CA VAL A 71 -5.86 -6.65 8.03
C VAL A 71 -6.19 -5.54 7.04
N LEU A 72 -7.47 -5.25 6.80
CA LEU A 72 -7.91 -4.18 5.90
C LEU A 72 -7.46 -2.80 6.37
N ALA A 73 -7.51 -2.51 7.67
CA ALA A 73 -7.04 -1.25 8.22
C ALA A 73 -5.54 -1.05 7.94
N LEU A 74 -4.73 -2.09 8.10
CA LEU A 74 -3.29 -2.04 7.82
C LEU A 74 -2.99 -1.87 6.33
N ILE A 75 -3.71 -2.58 5.46
CA ILE A 75 -3.60 -2.40 4.01
C ILE A 75 -3.95 -0.95 3.64
N GLN A 76 -5.10 -0.45 4.11
CA GLN A 76 -5.55 0.91 3.82
C GLN A 76 -4.57 1.97 4.33
N GLN A 77 -4.02 1.80 5.54
CA GLN A 77 -3.01 2.69 6.10
C GLN A 77 -1.74 2.70 5.25
N THR A 78 -1.31 1.53 4.77
CA THR A 78 -0.11 1.39 3.93
C THR A 78 -0.32 2.07 2.58
N LEU A 79 -1.44 1.80 1.91
CA LEU A 79 -1.81 2.45 0.65
C LEU A 79 -1.91 3.97 0.80
N THR A 80 -2.54 4.45 1.87
CA THR A 80 -2.65 5.89 2.15
C THR A 80 -1.27 6.52 2.35
N THR A 81 -0.36 5.83 3.04
CA THR A 81 1.02 6.29 3.23
C THR A 81 1.77 6.38 1.90
N LEU A 82 1.69 5.34 1.07
CA LEU A 82 2.31 5.30 -0.25
C LEU A 82 1.80 6.42 -1.16
N HIS A 83 0.48 6.64 -1.19
CA HIS A 83 -0.12 7.71 -1.97
C HIS A 83 0.39 9.10 -1.53
N LYS A 84 0.48 9.33 -0.21
CA LYS A 84 0.97 10.61 0.35
C LYS A 84 2.41 10.92 -0.02
N ILE A 85 3.26 9.90 -0.22
CA ILE A 85 4.65 10.08 -0.64
C ILE A 85 4.81 10.08 -2.18
N GLY A 86 3.71 10.12 -2.93
CA GLY A 86 3.72 10.27 -4.38
C GLY A 86 3.86 8.96 -5.17
N VAL A 87 3.67 7.80 -4.53
CA VAL A 87 3.58 6.53 -5.26
C VAL A 87 2.26 6.49 -6.02
N ASP A 88 2.33 6.30 -7.33
CA ASP A 88 1.14 6.02 -8.15
C ASP A 88 0.55 4.68 -7.69
N LEU A 89 -0.76 4.60 -7.52
CA LEU A 89 -1.50 3.39 -7.13
C LEU A 89 -2.58 3.03 -8.15
N SER A 90 -2.61 3.69 -9.30
CA SER A 90 -3.65 3.52 -10.33
C SER A 90 -3.65 2.14 -10.99
N TYR A 91 -2.52 1.43 -10.95
CA TYR A 91 -2.38 0.06 -11.45
C TYR A 91 -2.91 -1.00 -10.47
N LEU A 92 -3.20 -0.64 -9.21
CA LEU A 92 -3.76 -1.60 -8.26
C LEU A 92 -5.23 -1.87 -8.61
N PRO A 93 -5.60 -3.14 -8.91
CA PRO A 93 -6.99 -3.50 -9.01
C PRO A 93 -7.66 -3.32 -7.65
N GLN A 94 -8.98 -3.26 -7.68
CA GLN A 94 -9.75 -3.28 -6.46
C GLN A 94 -9.50 -4.57 -5.68
N LEU A 95 -9.24 -4.44 -4.38
CA LEU A 95 -9.10 -5.56 -3.45
C LEU A 95 -10.48 -6.24 -3.33
N GLN A 96 -10.55 -7.45 -3.84
CA GLN A 96 -11.72 -8.30 -3.75
C GLN A 96 -11.80 -8.94 -2.38
N ALA A 97 -13.01 -9.25 -1.93
CA ALA A 97 -13.22 -10.03 -0.73
C ALA A 97 -14.26 -11.10 -0.95
N PHE A 98 -14.06 -12.26 -0.32
CA PHE A 98 -14.96 -13.40 -0.42
C PHE A 98 -15.09 -14.05 0.95
N LEU A 99 -16.26 -14.62 1.23
CA LEU A 99 -16.42 -15.60 2.29
C LEU A 99 -16.32 -16.97 1.63
N ALA A 100 -15.31 -17.75 1.96
CA ALA A 100 -15.13 -19.08 1.39
C ALA A 100 -16.03 -20.10 2.09
N ASP A 101 -16.24 -21.24 1.43
CA ASP A 101 -17.13 -22.30 1.91
C ASP A 101 -16.61 -22.97 3.19
N ASP A 102 -15.31 -22.89 3.46
CA ASP A 102 -14.67 -23.36 4.69
C ASP A 102 -14.84 -22.40 5.87
N GLY A 103 -15.47 -21.24 5.64
CA GLY A 103 -15.71 -20.22 6.66
C GLY A 103 -14.57 -19.19 6.78
N SER A 104 -13.53 -19.28 5.95
CA SER A 104 -12.46 -18.29 5.89
C SER A 104 -12.91 -17.02 5.15
N PHE A 105 -12.25 -15.91 5.45
CA PHE A 105 -12.45 -14.64 4.77
C PHE A 105 -11.25 -14.33 3.89
N LEU A 106 -11.47 -14.35 2.58
CA LEU A 106 -10.42 -14.12 1.58
C LEU A 106 -10.36 -12.65 1.19
N LEU A 107 -9.15 -12.11 1.10
CA LEU A 107 -8.85 -10.81 0.52
C LEU A 107 -7.88 -11.00 -0.64
N GLU A 108 -8.21 -10.53 -1.84
CA GLU A 108 -7.39 -10.78 -3.04
C GLU A 108 -7.22 -9.57 -3.94
N TRP A 109 -5.97 -9.32 -4.36
CA TRP A 109 -5.67 -8.58 -5.59
C TRP A 109 -5.44 -9.58 -6.72
N ILE A 110 -6.26 -9.45 -7.77
CA ILE A 110 -6.23 -10.35 -8.93
C ILE A 110 -5.73 -9.55 -10.14
N PHE A 111 -4.54 -9.90 -10.64
CA PHE A 111 -3.94 -9.33 -11.84
C PHE A 111 -4.02 -10.35 -13.00
N SER A 112 -3.62 -9.94 -14.20
CA SER A 112 -3.56 -10.83 -15.37
C SER A 112 -2.57 -11.98 -15.20
N ASP A 113 -1.44 -11.72 -14.54
CA ASP A 113 -0.31 -12.64 -14.50
C ASP A 113 0.04 -13.17 -13.10
N TYR A 114 -0.60 -12.62 -12.07
CA TYR A 114 -0.41 -13.06 -10.70
C TYR A 114 -1.59 -12.70 -9.80
N ARG A 115 -1.62 -13.32 -8.63
CA ARG A 115 -2.60 -13.09 -7.59
C ARG A 115 -1.90 -12.98 -6.25
N ILE A 116 -2.30 -11.99 -5.48
CA ILE A 116 -1.86 -11.80 -4.09
C ILE A 116 -3.10 -11.89 -3.22
N GLY A 117 -3.04 -12.65 -2.14
CA GLY A 117 -4.17 -12.73 -1.23
C GLY A 117 -3.82 -13.08 0.20
N PHE A 118 -4.84 -12.94 1.03
CA PHE A 118 -4.82 -13.27 2.45
C PHE A 118 -6.02 -14.17 2.73
N SER A 119 -5.77 -15.31 3.38
CA SER A 119 -6.83 -16.12 4.00
C SER A 119 -6.89 -15.75 5.46
N ILE A 120 -8.04 -15.23 5.90
CA ILE A 120 -8.24 -14.80 7.27
C ILE A 120 -9.16 -15.79 7.95
N GLU A 121 -8.71 -16.27 9.09
CA GLU A 121 -9.41 -17.26 9.89
C GLU A 121 -9.90 -16.64 11.22
N PRO A 122 -10.89 -17.24 11.89
CA PRO A 122 -11.27 -16.85 13.24
C PRO A 122 -10.08 -16.95 14.21
N ASN A 123 -9.27 -18.00 14.07
CA ASN A 123 -7.99 -18.13 14.75
C ASN A 123 -6.89 -17.41 13.95
N GLU A 124 -6.37 -16.30 14.48
CA GLU A 124 -5.35 -15.51 13.79
C GLU A 124 -4.10 -16.33 13.41
N ALA A 125 -3.73 -17.33 14.22
CA ALA A 125 -2.57 -18.18 13.96
C ALA A 125 -2.71 -19.10 12.74
N GLU A 126 -3.94 -19.28 12.24
CA GLU A 126 -4.27 -20.06 11.05
C GLU A 126 -4.43 -19.17 9.81
N SER A 127 -4.49 -17.85 10.00
CA SER A 127 -4.54 -16.91 8.87
C SER A 127 -3.24 -17.00 8.07
N SER A 128 -3.33 -16.80 6.77
CA SER A 128 -2.20 -16.95 5.85
C SER A 128 -2.21 -15.90 4.74
N TRP A 129 -1.10 -15.83 4.01
CA TRP A 129 -0.95 -15.02 2.81
C TRP A 129 -0.38 -15.87 1.68
N TYR A 130 -0.62 -15.45 0.45
CA TYR A 130 -0.05 -16.08 -0.74
C TYR A 130 0.20 -15.08 -1.88
N LEU A 131 1.18 -15.44 -2.70
CA LEU A 131 1.48 -14.88 -4.01
C LEU A 131 1.58 -16.06 -4.97
N ILE A 132 0.73 -16.06 -5.99
CA ILE A 132 0.69 -17.09 -7.04
C ILE A 132 0.91 -16.37 -8.36
N THR A 133 1.90 -16.80 -9.14
CA THR A 133 2.20 -16.22 -10.45
C THR A 133 2.03 -17.25 -11.56
N ASN A 134 1.80 -16.79 -12.79
CA ASN A 134 1.68 -17.66 -13.95
C ASN A 134 3.06 -18.00 -14.58
N ARG A 135 3.04 -18.77 -15.67
CA ARG A 135 4.24 -19.16 -16.43
C ARG A 135 5.10 -18.01 -16.92
N LYS A 136 4.52 -16.85 -17.23
CA LYS A 136 5.28 -15.70 -17.73
C LYS A 136 6.22 -15.13 -16.66
N LEU A 137 5.85 -15.29 -15.39
CA LEU A 137 6.63 -14.85 -14.23
C LEU A 137 7.36 -16.02 -13.54
N GLY A 138 7.47 -17.17 -14.21
CA GLY A 138 8.23 -18.32 -13.73
C GLY A 138 7.51 -19.22 -12.73
N GLU A 139 6.17 -19.14 -12.64
CA GLU A 139 5.36 -19.97 -11.71
C GLU A 139 5.82 -19.85 -10.24
N VAL A 140 6.33 -18.67 -9.86
CA VAL A 140 6.66 -18.35 -8.47
C VAL A 140 5.39 -18.48 -7.63
N ASN A 141 5.50 -19.30 -6.59
CA ASN A 141 4.50 -19.47 -5.55
C ASN A 141 5.17 -19.20 -4.20
N ALA A 142 4.66 -18.22 -3.47
CA ALA A 142 5.09 -17.92 -2.11
C ALA A 142 3.87 -17.88 -1.21
N ALA A 143 3.97 -18.46 -0.02
CA ALA A 143 2.90 -18.43 0.96
C ALA A 143 3.48 -18.53 2.37
N GLY A 144 2.71 -18.11 3.36
CA GLY A 144 3.11 -18.20 4.76
C GLY A 144 1.96 -17.89 5.70
N LEU A 145 2.20 -18.13 6.99
CA LEU A 145 1.27 -17.72 8.04
C LEU A 145 1.28 -16.20 8.19
N LEU A 146 0.13 -15.66 8.56
CA LEU A 146 -0.05 -14.24 8.78
C LEU A 146 0.40 -13.89 10.19
N CYS A 147 1.62 -13.38 10.31
CA CYS A 147 2.09 -12.81 11.57
C CYS A 147 1.75 -11.32 11.63
N VAL A 148 0.94 -10.92 12.60
CA VAL A 148 0.42 -9.55 12.73
C VAL A 148 1.53 -8.52 12.88
N SER A 149 2.58 -8.86 13.64
CA SER A 149 3.74 -7.98 13.83
C SER A 149 4.52 -7.73 12.55
N GLU A 150 4.39 -8.61 11.56
CA GLU A 150 5.11 -8.53 10.28
C GLU A 150 4.21 -8.11 9.12
N LEU A 151 2.91 -7.97 9.36
CA LEU A 151 1.92 -7.70 8.33
C LEU A 151 2.20 -6.42 7.55
N GLN A 152 2.68 -5.36 8.21
CA GLN A 152 3.06 -4.13 7.52
C GLN A 152 4.24 -4.36 6.55
N THR A 153 5.28 -5.05 7.00
CA THR A 153 6.44 -5.40 6.17
C THR A 153 6.02 -6.30 5.01
N LEU A 154 5.15 -7.28 5.27
CA LEU A 154 4.60 -8.17 4.27
C LEU A 154 3.79 -7.40 3.21
N VAL A 155 2.88 -6.51 3.63
CA VAL A 155 2.09 -5.70 2.69
C VAL A 155 3.01 -4.81 1.86
N LEU A 156 4.03 -4.18 2.46
CA LEU A 156 5.00 -3.38 1.72
C LEU A 156 5.79 -4.23 0.71
N TRP A 157 6.21 -5.44 1.09
CA TRP A 157 6.89 -6.37 0.21
C TRP A 157 6.00 -6.81 -0.96
N LEU A 158 4.74 -7.15 -0.69
CA LEU A 158 3.75 -7.52 -1.71
C LEU A 158 3.45 -6.34 -2.65
N LEU A 159 3.30 -5.13 -2.13
CA LEU A 159 3.08 -3.93 -2.95
C LEU A 159 4.30 -3.56 -3.77
N ASN A 160 5.52 -3.77 -3.24
CA ASN A 160 6.74 -3.61 -4.02
C ASN A 160 6.83 -4.64 -5.16
N PHE A 161 6.37 -5.87 -4.94
CA PHE A 161 6.26 -6.87 -6.00
C PHE A 161 5.29 -6.39 -7.10
N VAL A 162 4.12 -5.88 -6.73
CA VAL A 162 3.15 -5.29 -7.68
C VAL A 162 3.83 -4.19 -8.49
N LEU A 163 4.44 -3.21 -7.82
CA LEU A 163 5.12 -2.07 -8.43
C LEU A 163 6.21 -2.47 -9.43
N SER A 164 6.89 -3.59 -9.18
CA SER A 164 7.99 -4.08 -10.01
C SER A 164 7.52 -4.87 -11.23
N HIS A 165 6.25 -5.26 -11.28
CA HIS A 165 5.66 -6.14 -12.30
C HIS A 165 4.32 -5.62 -12.85
N SER A 166 4.06 -4.32 -12.70
CA SER A 166 2.89 -3.60 -13.27
C SER A 166 3.27 -2.78 -14.48
#